data_AF-A0A231VQT3-F1
#
_entry.id   AF-A0A231VQT3-F1
#
_cell.length_a   1.000
_cell.length_b   1.000
_cell.length_c   1.000
_cell.angle_alpha   90.00
_cell.angle_beta   90.00
_cell.angle_gamma   90.00
#
_symmetry.space_group_name_H-M   'P 1'
#
loop_
_entity.id
_entity.type
_entity.pdbx_description
1 polymer ?
#
loop_
_entity_poly.entity_id
_entity_poly.type
_entity_poly.pdbx_seq_one_letter_code
_entity_poly.pdbx_strand_id
1 'polypeptide(L)'
;MKAKAVCVQISHGTFVEDYGYINLKNAKAAGLALNAYHFAQGTSPAAARAEAYVFAKTAKKYGLTKHNAMVLDYEQTNLGLAGNTAYVNAFFNELDRLGFTKHTLYSMAGWASVLPPIGWI
;
A
#
# COMPACT_ATOMS: atom_id res chain seq x y z
N MET A 1 14.01 13.89 -19.44
CA MET A 1 12.70 13.21 -19.32
C MET A 1 11.89 13.86 -18.21
N LYS A 2 10.56 13.88 -18.29
CA LYS A 2 9.67 14.35 -17.21
C LYS A 2 9.09 13.15 -16.47
N ALA A 3 8.87 13.28 -15.16
CA ALA A 3 8.12 12.27 -14.38
C ALA A 3 6.70 12.12 -14.94
N LYS A 4 6.18 10.88 -14.93
CA LYS A 4 4.84 10.56 -15.46
C LYS A 4 3.82 10.22 -14.36
N ALA A 5 4.30 9.79 -13.20
CA ALA A 5 3.48 9.33 -12.09
C ALA A 5 4.19 9.59 -10.75
N VAL A 6 3.42 9.51 -9.66
CA VAL A 6 3.93 9.51 -8.29
C VAL A 6 3.25 8.39 -7.49
N CYS A 7 3.96 7.88 -6.48
CA CYS A 7 3.38 7.06 -5.41
C CYS A 7 3.62 7.78 -4.08
N VAL A 8 2.55 8.07 -3.33
CA VAL A 8 2.62 8.90 -2.11
C VAL A 8 2.22 8.06 -0.89
N GLN A 9 2.97 8.17 0.20
CA GLN A 9 2.56 7.59 1.48
C GLN A 9 1.31 8.30 1.97
N ILE A 10 0.26 7.55 2.29
CA ILE A 10 -0.95 8.14 2.87
C ILE A 10 -1.34 7.51 4.22
N SER A 11 -0.67 6.44 4.61
CA SER A 11 -0.88 5.79 5.91
C SER A 11 0.29 4.89 6.29
N HIS A 12 0.44 4.65 7.58
CA HIS A 12 1.31 3.61 8.14
C HIS A 12 0.62 2.98 9.35
N GLY A 13 0.74 1.67 9.54
CA GLY A 13 0.03 1.01 10.63
C GLY A 13 -1.48 1.32 10.61
N THR A 14 -1.99 1.92 11.67
CA THR A 14 -3.39 2.41 11.71
C THR A 14 -3.52 3.94 11.69
N PHE A 15 -2.46 4.63 11.26
CA PHE A 15 -2.37 6.09 11.21
C PHE A 15 -2.47 6.61 9.77
N VAL A 16 -2.92 7.86 9.64
CA VAL A 16 -2.99 8.60 8.37
C VAL A 16 -1.83 9.59 8.31
N GLU A 17 -1.20 9.72 7.14
CA GLU A 17 -0.12 10.69 6.95
C GLU A 17 -0.64 12.12 6.81
N ASP A 18 -0.04 13.05 7.56
CA ASP A 18 -0.42 14.47 7.57
C ASP A 18 -0.29 15.11 6.19
N TYR A 19 0.78 14.77 5.46
CA TYR A 19 1.08 15.36 4.15
C TYR A 19 0.53 14.57 2.96
N GLY A 20 -0.06 13.39 3.18
CA GLY A 20 -0.52 12.50 2.10
C GLY A 20 -1.51 13.19 1.15
N TYR A 21 -2.48 13.93 1.71
CA TYR A 21 -3.48 14.65 0.92
C TYR A 21 -2.87 15.76 0.06
N ILE A 22 -2.07 16.64 0.67
CA ILE A 22 -1.52 17.81 -0.05
C ILE A 22 -0.53 17.37 -1.14
N ASN A 23 0.23 16.31 -0.90
CA ASN A 23 1.15 15.73 -1.88
C ASN A 23 0.39 15.17 -3.09
N LEU A 24 -0.67 14.40 -2.88
CA LEU A 24 -1.52 13.91 -3.98
C LEU A 24 -2.20 15.04 -4.75
N LYS A 25 -2.70 16.06 -4.05
CA LYS A 25 -3.33 17.23 -4.66
C LYS A 25 -2.36 17.99 -5.57
N ASN A 26 -1.14 18.25 -5.08
CA ASN A 26 -0.11 18.95 -5.84
C ASN A 26 0.37 18.12 -7.04
N ALA A 27 0.56 16.81 -6.87
CA ALA A 27 0.93 15.92 -7.97
C ALA A 27 -0.13 15.89 -9.08
N LYS A 28 -1.41 15.89 -8.70
CA LYS A 28 -2.52 15.98 -9.65
C LYS A 28 -2.50 17.29 -10.43
N ALA A 29 -2.27 18.41 -9.74
CA ALA A 29 -2.14 19.73 -10.36
C ALA A 29 -0.94 19.82 -11.33
N ALA A 30 0.13 19.07 -11.05
CA ALA A 30 1.29 18.93 -11.93
C ALA A 30 1.06 17.97 -13.12
N GLY A 31 -0.13 17.38 -13.25
CA GLY A 31 -0.46 16.46 -14.35
C GLY A 31 0.12 15.05 -14.21
N LEU A 32 0.53 14.65 -13.01
CA LEU A 32 1.06 13.30 -12.75
C LEU A 32 -0.07 12.29 -12.53
N ALA A 33 0.12 11.05 -13.00
CA ALA A 33 -0.70 9.93 -12.58
C ALA A 33 -0.48 9.64 -11.09
N LEU A 34 -1.54 9.36 -10.36
CA LEU A 34 -1.50 9.18 -8.90
C LEU A 34 -1.54 7.72 -8.51
N ASN A 35 -0.72 7.34 -7.54
CA ASN A 35 -0.75 6.09 -6.82
C ASN A 35 -0.44 6.36 -5.34
N ALA A 36 -0.67 5.39 -4.47
CA ALA A 36 -0.38 5.55 -3.05
C ALA A 36 0.24 4.28 -2.47
N TYR A 37 0.97 4.45 -1.37
CA TYR A 37 1.49 3.34 -0.60
C TYR A 37 1.13 3.43 0.89
N HIS A 38 1.21 2.27 1.54
CA HIS A 38 1.01 2.07 2.97
C HIS A 38 2.23 1.38 3.58
N PHE A 39 2.86 1.99 4.59
CA PHE A 39 3.97 1.38 5.31
C PHE A 39 3.47 0.41 6.40
N ALA A 40 3.74 -0.88 6.22
CA ALA A 40 3.27 -1.95 7.09
C ALA A 40 4.01 -1.98 8.43
N GLN A 41 3.27 -2.12 9.53
CA GLN A 41 3.85 -2.21 10.87
C GLN A 41 3.38 -3.44 11.66
N GLY A 42 2.21 -3.97 11.31
CA GLY A 42 1.58 -5.10 11.95
C GLY A 42 2.35 -6.41 11.76
N THR A 43 1.97 -7.39 12.58
CA THR A 43 2.63 -8.71 12.62
C THR A 43 1.63 -9.87 12.52
N SER A 44 0.37 -9.59 12.21
CA SER A 44 -0.70 -10.59 12.14
C SER A 44 -1.69 -10.30 11.01
N PRO A 45 -2.44 -11.31 10.52
CA PRO A 45 -3.52 -11.10 9.57
C PRO A 45 -4.61 -10.14 10.05
N ALA A 46 -4.85 -10.06 11.37
CA ALA A 46 -5.81 -9.12 11.93
C ALA A 46 -5.31 -7.67 11.85
N ALA A 47 -4.03 -7.45 12.14
CA ALA A 47 -3.38 -6.15 11.95
C ALA A 47 -3.40 -5.76 10.46
N ALA A 48 -3.00 -6.68 9.56
CA ALA A 48 -3.02 -6.45 8.12
C ALA A 48 -4.38 -5.93 7.59
N ARG A 49 -5.49 -6.52 8.07
CA ARG A 49 -6.84 -6.04 7.71
C ARG A 49 -7.14 -4.65 8.26
N ALA A 50 -6.74 -4.36 9.50
CA ALA A 50 -6.94 -3.03 10.10
C ALA A 50 -6.14 -1.95 9.35
N GLU A 51 -4.89 -2.26 8.97
CA GLU A 51 -4.04 -1.38 8.16
C GLU A 51 -4.62 -1.14 6.77
N ALA A 52 -5.01 -2.22 6.06
CA ALA A 52 -5.65 -2.13 4.74
C ALA A 52 -6.95 -1.30 4.77
N TYR A 53 -7.73 -1.43 5.85
CA TYR A 53 -8.93 -0.62 6.05
C TYR A 53 -8.62 0.87 6.17
N VAL A 54 -7.62 1.25 6.97
CA VAL A 54 -7.18 2.66 7.10
C VAL A 54 -6.67 3.18 5.76
N PHE A 55 -5.85 2.38 5.07
CA PHE A 55 -5.30 2.74 3.76
C PHE A 55 -6.39 2.99 2.71
N ALA A 56 -7.31 2.04 2.52
CA ALA A 56 -8.40 2.14 1.55
C ALA A 56 -9.37 3.29 1.88
N LYS A 57 -9.73 3.48 3.16
CA LYS A 57 -10.60 4.57 3.60
C LYS A 57 -9.97 5.94 3.31
N THR A 58 -8.68 6.06 3.60
CA THR A 58 -7.90 7.28 3.33
C THR A 58 -7.79 7.54 1.83
N ALA A 59 -7.45 6.50 1.05
CA ALA A 59 -7.35 6.60 -0.40
C ALA A 59 -8.66 7.09 -1.03
N LYS A 60 -9.79 6.50 -0.62
CA LYS A 60 -11.12 6.93 -1.06
C LYS A 60 -11.42 8.38 -0.68
N LYS A 61 -11.09 8.79 0.55
CA LYS A 61 -11.24 10.20 1.01
C LYS A 61 -10.41 11.17 0.16
N TYR A 62 -9.24 10.75 -0.30
CA TYR A 62 -8.34 11.56 -1.14
C TYR A 62 -8.67 11.48 -2.64
N GLY A 63 -9.72 10.77 -3.03
CA GLY A 63 -10.20 10.69 -4.41
C GLY A 63 -9.44 9.68 -5.27
N LEU A 64 -8.70 8.75 -4.66
CA LEU A 64 -8.16 7.58 -5.36
C LEU A 64 -9.28 6.56 -5.62
N THR A 65 -9.11 5.79 -6.69
CA THR A 65 -10.08 4.82 -7.22
C THR A 65 -9.40 3.49 -7.50
N LYS A 66 -10.16 2.47 -7.90
CA LYS A 66 -9.64 1.16 -8.34
C LYS A 66 -8.61 1.22 -9.48
N HIS A 67 -8.49 2.34 -10.19
CA HIS A 67 -7.54 2.51 -11.29
C HIS A 67 -6.15 3.00 -10.83
N ASN A 68 -6.05 3.48 -9.59
CA ASN A 68 -4.80 3.89 -8.95
C ASN A 68 -4.14 2.68 -8.30
N ALA A 69 -2.81 2.57 -8.40
CA ALA A 69 -2.09 1.49 -7.73
C ALA A 69 -2.05 1.76 -6.22
N MET A 70 -2.31 0.70 -5.45
CA MET A 70 -2.27 0.64 -4.00
C MET A 70 -1.10 -0.25 -3.59
N VAL A 71 0.00 0.34 -3.13
CA VAL A 71 1.23 -0.40 -2.83
C VAL A 71 1.30 -0.71 -1.34
N LEU A 72 1.47 -1.98 -1.00
CA LEU A 72 1.89 -2.38 0.35
C LEU A 72 3.41 -2.26 0.42
N ASP A 73 3.91 -1.40 1.28
CA ASP A 73 5.33 -1.25 1.59
C ASP A 73 5.64 -2.11 2.84
N TYR A 74 6.31 -3.25 2.62
CA TYR A 74 6.52 -4.28 3.64
C TYR A 74 8.02 -4.47 3.91
N GLU A 75 8.55 -3.70 4.85
CA GLU A 75 10.00 -3.66 5.12
C GLU A 75 10.37 -3.73 6.60
N GLN A 76 9.41 -3.64 7.52
CA GLN A 76 9.68 -3.53 8.95
C GLN A 76 9.79 -4.89 9.66
N THR A 77 8.85 -5.80 9.39
CA THR A 77 8.71 -7.05 10.15
C THR A 77 8.93 -8.25 9.25
N ASN A 78 9.84 -9.14 9.62
CA ASN A 78 10.00 -10.44 8.97
C ASN A 78 9.45 -11.56 9.88
N LEU A 79 8.35 -12.18 9.45
CA LEU A 79 7.67 -13.29 10.13
C LEU A 79 8.02 -14.65 9.53
N GLY A 80 9.02 -14.70 8.64
CA GLY A 80 9.27 -15.84 7.76
C GLY A 80 8.23 -15.96 6.64
N LEU A 81 8.49 -16.82 5.65
CA LEU A 81 7.69 -16.94 4.43
C LEU A 81 6.19 -17.13 4.71
N ALA A 82 5.84 -18.06 5.59
CA ALA A 82 4.44 -18.36 5.90
C ALA A 82 3.73 -17.18 6.58
N GLY A 83 4.38 -16.54 7.56
CA GLY A 83 3.81 -15.40 8.28
C GLY A 83 3.65 -14.16 7.40
N ASN A 84 4.67 -13.84 6.61
CA ASN A 84 4.63 -12.73 5.66
C ASN A 84 3.57 -12.97 4.58
N THR A 85 3.47 -14.19 4.05
CA THR A 85 2.42 -14.57 3.08
C THR A 85 1.03 -14.39 3.68
N ALA A 86 0.82 -14.84 4.91
CA ALA A 86 -0.47 -14.67 5.60
C ALA A 86 -0.81 -13.20 5.83
N TYR A 87 0.17 -12.37 6.16
CA TYR A 87 0.01 -10.93 6.33
C TYR A 87 -0.40 -10.25 5.01
N VAL A 88 0.43 -10.42 3.98
CA VAL A 88 0.25 -9.79 2.67
C VAL A 88 -1.08 -10.20 2.05
N ASN A 89 -1.43 -11.48 2.10
CA ASN A 89 -2.70 -11.96 1.57
C ASN A 89 -3.89 -11.37 2.34
N ALA A 90 -3.82 -11.26 3.67
CA ALA A 90 -4.87 -10.65 4.46
C ALA A 90 -5.05 -9.15 4.14
N PHE A 91 -3.95 -8.44 3.87
CA PHE A 91 -3.97 -7.04 3.45
C PHE A 91 -4.62 -6.88 2.07
N PHE A 92 -4.17 -7.63 1.06
CA PHE A 92 -4.69 -7.54 -0.31
C PHE A 92 -6.15 -8.00 -0.43
N ASN A 93 -6.53 -9.08 0.25
CA ASN A 93 -7.93 -9.52 0.29
C ASN A 93 -8.86 -8.44 0.86
N GLU A 94 -8.39 -7.67 1.86
CA GLU A 94 -9.17 -6.56 2.41
C GLU A 94 -9.25 -5.37 1.45
N LEU A 95 -8.18 -5.05 0.71
CA LEU A 95 -8.24 -4.06 -0.37
C LEU A 95 -9.23 -4.48 -1.46
N ASP A 96 -9.21 -5.74 -1.88
CA ASP A 96 -10.16 -6.29 -2.85
C ASP A 96 -11.60 -6.17 -2.36
N ARG A 97 -11.85 -6.56 -1.10
CA ARG A 97 -13.16 -6.43 -0.44
C ARG A 97 -13.66 -4.98 -0.41
N LEU A 98 -12.74 -4.02 -0.30
CA LEU A 98 -13.02 -2.58 -0.28
C LEU A 98 -13.04 -1.93 -1.67
N GLY A 99 -12.81 -2.72 -2.73
CA GLY A 99 -12.93 -2.29 -4.13
C GLY A 99 -11.65 -1.74 -4.76
N PHE A 100 -10.49 -1.90 -4.12
CA PHE A 100 -9.18 -1.49 -4.62
C PHE A 100 -8.38 -2.68 -5.15
N THR A 101 -8.72 -3.16 -6.34
CA THR A 101 -8.15 -4.41 -6.91
C THR A 101 -6.82 -4.23 -7.65
N LYS A 102 -6.31 -3.00 -7.74
CA LYS A 102 -5.02 -2.70 -8.36
C LYS A 102 -3.99 -2.49 -7.25
N HIS A 103 -3.53 -3.59 -6.66
CA HIS A 103 -2.54 -3.58 -5.58
C HIS A 103 -1.28 -4.35 -5.96
N THR A 104 -0.19 -4.04 -5.28
CA THR A 104 1.13 -4.67 -5.45
C THR A 104 1.96 -4.50 -4.19
N LEU A 105 3.10 -5.16 -4.13
CA LEU A 105 3.98 -5.24 -2.99
C LEU A 105 5.33 -4.61 -3.32
N TYR A 106 5.81 -3.78 -2.41
CA TYR A 106 7.18 -3.28 -2.37
C TYR A 106 7.90 -3.87 -1.15
N SER A 107 9.15 -4.30 -1.36
CA SER A 107 10.08 -4.70 -0.31
C SER A 107 11.51 -4.71 -0.87
N MET A 108 12.48 -5.08 -0.04
CA MET A 108 13.89 -5.15 -0.40
C MET A 108 14.28 -6.51 -1.03
N ALA A 109 15.24 -6.51 -1.96
CA ALA A 109 15.67 -7.70 -2.70
C ALA A 109 16.06 -8.90 -1.80
N GLY A 110 16.63 -8.62 -0.62
CA GLY A 110 17.00 -9.65 0.36
C GLY A 110 15.82 -10.41 0.97
N TRP A 111 14.59 -9.94 0.77
CA TRP A 111 13.38 -10.54 1.33
C TRP A 111 12.59 -11.39 0.33
N ALA A 112 13.05 -11.50 -0.92
CA ALA A 112 12.36 -12.24 -1.98
C ALA A 112 12.05 -13.71 -1.60
N SER A 113 12.92 -14.37 -0.82
CA SER A 113 12.72 -15.76 -0.37
C SER A 113 11.75 -15.92 0.80
N VAL A 114 11.43 -14.82 1.49
CA VAL A 114 10.53 -14.82 2.66
C VAL A 114 9.21 -14.12 2.37
N LEU A 115 8.89 -13.90 1.10
CA LEU A 115 7.68 -13.22 0.69
C LEU A 115 6.90 -14.01 -0.38
N PRO A 116 5.57 -13.81 -0.48
CA PRO A 116 4.78 -14.54 -1.46
C PRO A 116 5.16 -14.17 -2.91
N PRO A 117 5.04 -15.09 -3.89
CA PRO A 117 5.39 -14.85 -5.28
C PRO A 117 4.33 -14.00 -6.00
N ILE A 118 4.12 -12.78 -5.52
CA ILE A 118 3.20 -11.78 -6.08
C ILE A 118 4.04 -10.80 -6.89
N GLY A 119 3.49 -10.21 -7.96
CA GLY A 119 4.22 -9.23 -8.77
C GLY A 119 4.81 -8.11 -7.92
N TRP A 120 6.14 -8.05 -7.90
CA TRP A 120 6.97 -7.07 -7.18
C TRP A 120 7.15 -5.81 -8.01
N ILE A 121 7.25 -4.66 -7.36
CA ILE A 121 7.70 -3.40 -7.99
C ILE A 121 8.94 -2.84 -7.30
#